data_AF-A0A923TNY5-F1
#
_entry.id   AF-A0A923TNY5-F1
#
_cell.length_a   1.000
_cell.length_b   1.000
_cell.length_c   1.000
_cell.angle_alpha   90.00
_cell.angle_beta   90.00
_cell.angle_gamma   90.00
#
_symmetry.space_group_name_H-M   'P 1'
#
loop_
_entity.id
_entity.type
_entity.pdbx_description
1 polymer ?
#
loop_
_entity_poly.entity_id
_entity_poly.type
_entity_poly.pdbx_seq_one_letter_code
_entity_poly.pdbx_strand_id
1 'polypeptide(L)' 'MELVLPSSAYLAGHVAALERGWSADSSREAAAAQEELTRIQEDAGAFVQGLVDREAQGRPVTLPDGSIV' A
#
# COMPACT_ATOMS: atom_id res chain seq x y z
N MET A 1 8.03 22.53 6.53
CA MET A 1 7.69 21.16 6.06
C MET A 1 6.39 20.79 6.75
N GLU A 2 5.41 20.32 5.99
CA GLU A 2 4.07 19.99 6.48
C GLU A 2 3.79 18.51 6.18
N LEU A 3 3.24 17.79 7.15
CA LEU A 3 2.79 16.41 6.97
C LEU A 3 1.34 16.42 6.51
N VAL A 4 1.06 15.70 5.42
CA VAL A 4 -0.27 15.60 4.83
C VAL A 4 -0.75 14.16 4.86
N LEU A 5 -2.06 13.95 4.92
CA LEU A 5 -2.63 12.61 4.79
C LEU A 5 -2.45 12.08 3.36
N PRO A 6 -2.31 10.75 3.19
CA PRO A 6 -2.40 10.12 1.89
C PRO A 6 -3.68 10.54 1.17
N SER A 7 -3.54 10.94 -0.09
CA SER A 7 -4.67 11.33 -0.93
C SER A 7 -4.37 11.02 -2.40
N SER A 8 -5.42 10.90 -3.21
CA SER A 8 -5.31 10.63 -4.64
C SER A 8 -4.47 11.67 -5.39
N ALA A 9 -4.39 12.91 -4.88
CA ALA A 9 -3.58 13.97 -5.44
C ALA A 9 -2.08 13.63 -5.54
N TYR A 10 -1.58 12.74 -4.68
CA TYR A 10 -0.17 12.33 -4.65
C TYR A 10 0.07 10.94 -5.26
N LEU A 11 -1.00 10.21 -5.60
CA LEU A 11 -0.90 8.81 -6.02
C LEU A 11 -0.09 8.63 -7.30
N ALA A 12 -0.21 9.54 -8.27
CA ALA A 12 0.55 9.48 -9.52
C ALA A 12 2.07 9.53 -9.28
N GLY A 13 2.52 10.34 -8.31
CA GLY A 13 3.93 10.41 -7.92
C GLY A 13 4.42 9.12 -7.25
N HIS A 14 3.57 8.51 -6.41
CA HIS A 14 3.84 7.22 -5.77
C HIS A 14 3.97 6.10 -6.80
N VAL A 15 3.02 5.97 -7.73
CA VAL A 15 3.06 5.00 -8.83
C VAL A 15 4.35 5.16 -9.63
N ALA A 16 4.69 6.38 -10.03
CA ALA A 16 5.91 6.61 -10.79
C ALA A 16 7.18 6.24 -10.00
N ALA A 17 7.18 6.34 -8.67
CA ALA A 17 8.31 5.88 -7.85
C ALA A 17 8.40 4.34 -7.84
N LEU A 18 7.28 3.66 -7.64
CA LEU A 18 7.20 2.19 -7.69
C LEU A 18 7.67 1.65 -9.05
N GLU A 19 7.23 2.25 -10.15
CA GLU A 19 7.65 1.89 -11.52
C GLU A 19 9.15 2.10 -11.76
N ARG A 20 9.79 2.99 -11.01
CA ARG A 20 11.26 3.20 -11.04
C ARG A 20 12.02 2.27 -10.08
N GLY A 21 11.33 1.33 -9.45
CA GLY A 21 11.93 0.34 -8.55
C GLY A 21 12.07 0.79 -7.10
N TRP A 22 11.44 1.91 -6.70
CA TRP A 22 11.35 2.26 -5.28
C TRP A 22 10.39 1.32 -4.55
N SER A 23 10.69 0.99 -3.30
CA SER A 23 9.84 0.21 -2.40
C SER A 23 9.94 0.73 -0.98
N ALA A 24 8.81 0.77 -0.26
CA ALA A 24 8.78 1.02 1.18
C ALA A 24 9.32 -0.17 1.99
N ASP A 25 9.19 -1.39 1.45
CA ASP A 25 9.73 -2.61 2.04
C ASP A 25 11.11 -2.90 1.42
N SER A 26 12.16 -2.52 2.14
CA SER A 26 13.56 -2.70 1.70
C SER A 26 14.02 -4.16 1.71
N SER A 27 13.26 -5.08 2.30
CA SER A 27 13.62 -6.50 2.35
C SER A 27 13.08 -7.25 1.14
N ARG A 28 11.90 -6.85 0.64
CA ARG A 28 11.23 -7.47 -0.53
C ARG A 28 11.42 -6.68 -1.82
N GLU A 29 11.82 -5.40 -1.72
CA GLU A 29 12.19 -4.52 -2.83
C GLU A 29 11.16 -4.57 -3.98
N ALA A 30 11.58 -5.06 -5.16
CA ALA A 30 10.77 -5.11 -6.37
C ALA A 30 9.48 -5.93 -6.22
N ALA A 31 9.49 -6.99 -5.40
CA ALA A 31 8.29 -7.81 -5.19
C ALA A 31 7.20 -7.01 -4.46
N ALA A 32 7.57 -6.26 -3.41
CA ALA A 32 6.64 -5.40 -2.70
C ALA A 32 6.14 -4.24 -3.59
N ALA A 33 7.02 -3.66 -4.40
CA ALA A 33 6.62 -2.61 -5.33
C ALA A 33 5.58 -3.11 -6.36
N GLN A 34 5.78 -4.32 -6.89
CA GLN A 34 4.86 -4.93 -7.85
C GLN A 34 3.50 -5.26 -7.20
N GLU A 35 3.49 -5.79 -5.97
CA GLU A 35 2.26 -6.04 -5.21
C GLU A 35 1.47 -4.75 -4.95
N GLU A 36 2.15 -3.65 -4.60
CA GLU A 36 1.51 -2.34 -4.46
C GLU A 36 0.91 -1.84 -5.77
N LEU A 37 1.65 -1.92 -6.88
CA LEU A 37 1.16 -1.54 -8.20
C LEU A 37 -0.09 -2.33 -8.60
N THR A 38 -0.11 -3.65 -8.36
CA THR A 38 -1.28 -4.49 -8.60
C THR A 38 -2.48 -4.02 -7.78
N ARG A 39 -2.30 -3.74 -6.49
CA ARG A 39 -3.39 -3.27 -5.62
C ARG A 39 -3.93 -1.89 -6.03
N ILE A 40 -3.05 -0.99 -6.49
CA ILE A 40 -3.44 0.32 -7.01
C ILE A 40 -4.24 0.18 -8.32
N GLN A 41 -3.87 -0.77 -9.18
CA GLN A 41 -4.60 -1.05 -10.42
C GLN A 41 -5.98 -1.66 -10.16
N GLU A 42 -6.10 -2.53 -9.15
CA GLU A 42 -7.37 -3.13 -8.74
C GLU A 42 -8.35 -2.09 -8.19
N ASP A 43 -7.91 -1.29 -7.21
CA ASP A 43 -8.70 -0.19 -6.66
C ASP A 43 -7.81 0.86 -5.99
N ALA A 44 -7.50 1.91 -6.74
CA ALA A 44 -6.72 3.06 -6.28
C ALA A 44 -7.36 3.79 -5.08
N GLY A 45 -8.70 3.85 -5.03
CA GLY A 45 -9.42 4.51 -3.95
C GLY A 45 -9.29 3.72 -2.65
N ALA A 46 -9.59 2.41 -2.70
CA ALA A 46 -9.43 1.52 -1.56
C ALA A 46 -7.97 1.44 -1.10
N PHE A 47 -7.00 1.45 -2.01
CA PHE A 47 -5.58 1.52 -1.66
C PHE A 47 -5.27 2.76 -0.81
N VAL A 48 -5.63 3.97 -1.27
CA VAL A 48 -5.35 5.21 -0.55
C VAL A 48 -6.06 5.26 0.80
N GLN A 49 -7.32 4.81 0.88
CA GLN A 49 -8.05 4.74 2.16
C GLN A 49 -7.40 3.75 3.13
N GLY A 50 -6.89 2.64 2.62
CA GLY A 50 -6.20 1.63 3.43
C GLY A 50 -4.82 2.03 3.95
N LEU A 51 -4.24 3.15 3.49
CA LEU A 51 -2.96 3.67 4.02
C LEU A 51 -3.13 4.33 5.40
N VAL A 52 -4.35 4.67 5.80
CA VAL A 52 -4.65 5.30 7.08
C VAL A 52 -5.59 4.40 7.87
N ASP A 53 -4.99 3.52 8.67
CA ASP A 53 -5.72 2.63 9.58
C ASP A 53 -5.45 2.99 11.03
N ARG A 54 -6.19 3.98 11.53
CA ARG A 54 -6.01 4.49 12.91
C ARG A 54 -6.54 3.55 13.98
N GLU A 55 -7.47 2.67 13.60
CA GLU A 55 -8.16 1.75 14.51
C GLU A 55 -7.61 0.32 14.42
N ALA A 56 -6.52 0.12 13.67
CA ALA A 56 -5.90 -1.18 13.41
C ALA A 56 -6.90 -2.22 12.83
N GLN A 57 -7.84 -1.77 12.01
CA GLN A 57 -8.84 -2.58 11.31
C GLN A 57 -8.35 -3.00 9.91
N GLY A 58 -7.03 -3.17 9.76
CA GLY A 58 -6.37 -3.47 8.52
C GLY A 58 -6.92 -4.72 7.84
N ARG A 59 -6.33 -5.07 6.69
CA ARG A 59 -6.77 -6.27 5.97
C ARG A 59 -6.64 -7.50 6.88
N PRO A 60 -7.63 -8.41 6.83
CA PRO A 60 -7.60 -9.60 7.66
C PRO A 60 -6.33 -10.43 7.40
N VAL A 61 -5.73 -10.95 8.46
CA VAL A 61 -4.50 -11.75 8.40
C VAL A 61 -4.84 -13.22 8.54
N THR A 62 -4.39 -14.03 7.58
CA THR A 62 -4.49 -15.49 7.67
C THR A 62 -3.42 -16.02 8.62
N LEU A 63 -3.86 -16.64 9.71
CA LEU A 63 -2.99 -17.29 10.68
C LEU A 63 -2.52 -18.68 10.18
N PRO A 64 -1.46 -19.26 10.77
CA PRO A 64 -0.96 -20.57 10.35
C PRO A 64 -1.97 -21.72 10.46
N ASP A 65 -3.01 -21.55 11.27
CA ASP A 65 -4.12 -22.49 11.43
C ASP A 65 -5.25 -22.28 10.40
N GLY A 66 -5.10 -21.31 9.49
CA GLY A 66 -6.07 -20.96 8.47
C GLY A 66 -7.20 -20.03 8.93
N SER A 67 -7.21 -19.64 10.21
CA SER A 67 -8.16 -18.63 10.71
C SER A 67 -7.80 -17.23 10.22
N ILE A 68 -8.78 -16.33 10.23
CA ILE A 68 -8.66 -14.97 9.74
C ILE A 68 -8.98 -14.01 10.89
N VAL A 69 -8.04 -13.11 11.22
CA VAL A 69 -8.18 -12.07 12.27
C VAL A 69 -8.04 -10.66 11.71
#